data_AF-A0A7T4C333-F1
#
_entry.id   AF-A0A7T4C333-F1
#
_cell.length_a   1.000
_cell.length_b   1.000
_cell.length_c   1.000
_cell.angle_alpha   90.00
_cell.angle_beta   90.00
_cell.angle_gamma   90.00
#
_symmetry.space_group_name_H-M   'P 1'
#
loop_
_entity.id
_entity.type
_entity.pdbx_description
1 polymer ?
#
loop_
_entity_poly.entity_id
_entity_poly.type
_entity_poly.pdbx_seq_one_letter_code
_entity_poly.pdbx_strand_id
1 'polypeptide(L)'
;MNKVTSYNQLDKLGRVRLSKHFFMRDFLYSEIAVWNGFKNVPDFPDVAITYGRKLCEELLEPLQATFGRIHIRSAYRSPEVNDFGNKGGFNCAANEANYASHIWDYPDANGKHGATACIVVPWLIAHIEKGGSWTDMAWWIHDHLPYSSLQFFSTNAFNINWHEAPVRRIYSYAAPKGILTEPGMENHVGLHADCYKAFPSLSADVGVRGNSSDKYVMHSEKFTATGVVFHTPMCLTCKWRNKVPAPRHCLAFPEGIPTAILVGEADHTKPYEGDNGLQYEKGDPDY
;
A
#
# COMPACT_ATOMS: atom_id res chain seq x y z
N MET A 1 -12.10 18.94 9.85
CA MET A 1 -12.99 18.53 10.93
C MET A 1 -12.34 18.88 12.25
N ASN A 2 -13.08 19.54 13.14
CA ASN A 2 -12.62 19.75 14.52
C ASN A 2 -12.61 18.41 15.28
N LYS A 3 -11.89 18.36 16.41
CA LYS A 3 -11.86 17.21 17.32
C LYS A 3 -13.28 16.72 17.64
N VAL A 4 -13.45 15.40 17.67
CA VAL A 4 -14.76 14.75 17.88
C VAL A 4 -15.12 14.80 19.37
N THR A 5 -16.17 15.55 19.71
CA THR A 5 -16.63 15.73 21.11
C THR A 5 -18.09 15.31 21.33
N SER A 6 -18.82 14.98 20.26
CA SER A 6 -20.23 14.61 20.29
C SER A 6 -20.54 13.38 19.45
N TYR A 7 -21.68 12.73 19.74
CA TYR A 7 -22.17 11.59 18.95
C TYR A 7 -22.37 11.95 17.47
N ASN A 8 -22.98 13.10 17.17
CA ASN A 8 -23.23 13.51 15.79
C ASN A 8 -21.93 13.71 14.99
N GLN A 9 -20.87 14.21 15.63
CA GLN A 9 -19.55 14.31 15.00
C GLN A 9 -18.93 12.93 14.77
N LEU A 10 -19.04 12.00 15.73
CA LEU A 10 -18.56 10.63 15.59
C LEU A 10 -19.30 9.90 14.46
N ASP A 11 -20.62 10.03 14.39
CA ASP A 11 -21.41 9.45 13.30
C ASP A 11 -21.01 10.01 11.94
N LYS A 12 -20.83 11.34 11.85
CA LYS A 12 -20.35 12.00 10.64
C LYS A 12 -18.97 11.49 10.22
N LEU A 13 -18.04 11.38 11.18
CA LEU A 13 -16.71 10.83 10.94
C LEU A 13 -16.81 9.40 10.42
N GLY A 14 -17.59 8.54 11.07
CA GLY A 14 -17.76 7.14 10.68
C GLY A 14 -18.33 6.94 9.28
N ARG A 15 -19.10 7.92 8.76
CA ARG A 15 -19.63 7.92 7.39
C ARG A 15 -18.66 8.43 6.33
N VAL A 16 -17.49 8.93 6.70
CA VAL A 16 -16.46 9.33 5.74
C VAL A 16 -15.95 8.07 5.04
N ARG A 17 -16.16 8.02 3.72
CA ARG A 17 -15.63 6.97 2.86
C ARG A 17 -14.13 7.21 2.63
N LEU A 18 -13.31 6.22 2.98
CA LEU A 18 -11.86 6.26 2.76
C LEU A 18 -11.47 5.70 1.40
N SER A 19 -12.27 4.77 0.85
CA SER A 19 -12.04 4.16 -0.47
C SER A 19 -13.31 3.48 -1.00
N LYS A 20 -13.23 2.65 -2.05
CA LYS A 20 -14.41 2.02 -2.65
C LYS A 20 -15.16 1.14 -1.63
N HIS A 21 -14.49 0.44 -0.74
CA HIS A 21 -15.13 -0.51 0.17
C HIS A 21 -14.97 -0.16 1.64
N PHE A 22 -14.11 0.80 1.99
CA PHE A 22 -13.80 1.11 3.38
C PHE A 22 -14.29 2.50 3.79
N PHE A 23 -14.89 2.57 4.98
CA PHE A 23 -15.30 3.79 5.67
C PHE A 23 -14.50 3.95 6.96
N MET A 24 -14.38 5.18 7.46
CA MET A 24 -13.61 5.46 8.68
C MET A 24 -14.09 4.61 9.87
N ARG A 25 -15.39 4.32 9.96
CA ARG A 25 -15.97 3.48 11.03
C ARG A 25 -15.32 2.10 11.14
N ASP A 26 -14.90 1.52 10.01
CA ASP A 26 -14.28 0.20 9.96
C ASP A 26 -12.96 0.15 10.75
N PHE A 27 -12.34 1.30 11.00
CA PHE A 27 -11.03 1.43 11.64
C PHE A 27 -11.08 2.02 13.05
N LEU A 28 -12.24 2.46 13.53
CA LEU A 28 -12.38 3.08 14.86
C LEU A 28 -12.62 2.04 15.98
N TYR A 29 -12.90 0.78 15.65
CA TYR A 29 -13.12 -0.26 16.66
C TYR A 29 -11.81 -0.65 17.37
N SER A 30 -11.88 -0.84 18.69
CA SER A 30 -10.79 -1.32 19.54
C SER A 30 -11.37 -2.07 20.74
N GLU A 31 -10.99 -3.34 20.93
CA GLU A 31 -11.43 -4.13 22.07
C GLU A 31 -11.03 -3.49 23.40
N ILE A 32 -9.83 -2.90 23.49
CA ILE A 32 -9.38 -2.17 24.67
C ILE A 32 -10.33 -1.02 24.98
N ALA A 33 -10.73 -0.26 23.96
CA ALA A 33 -11.61 0.88 24.15
C ALA A 33 -13.02 0.45 24.56
N VAL A 34 -13.60 -0.55 23.88
CA VAL A 34 -14.94 -1.06 24.18
C VAL A 34 -14.99 -1.64 25.59
N TRP A 35 -14.00 -2.47 25.96
CA TRP A 35 -13.97 -3.13 27.26
C TRP A 35 -13.83 -2.13 28.43
N ASN A 36 -13.06 -1.06 28.23
CA ASN A 36 -12.75 -0.09 29.28
C ASN A 36 -13.55 1.22 29.17
N GLY A 37 -14.52 1.31 28.25
CA GLY A 37 -15.40 2.48 28.10
C GLY A 37 -14.73 3.73 27.49
N PHE A 38 -13.64 3.57 26.74
CA PHE A 38 -12.98 4.68 26.04
C PHE A 38 -13.64 5.00 24.70
N LYS A 39 -13.47 6.27 24.27
CA LYS A 39 -13.79 6.71 22.91
C LYS A 39 -12.54 6.63 22.04
N ASN A 40 -12.47 5.64 21.15
CA ASN A 40 -11.37 5.53 20.21
C ASN A 40 -11.58 6.44 18.99
N VAL A 41 -11.24 7.72 19.12
CA VAL A 41 -11.43 8.74 18.08
C VAL A 41 -10.16 9.56 17.83
N PRO A 42 -9.94 10.06 16.59
CA PRO A 42 -8.86 11.01 16.28
C PRO A 42 -8.94 12.33 17.04
N ASP A 43 -7.79 12.78 17.51
CA ASP A 43 -7.55 14.16 17.94
C ASP A 43 -7.53 15.09 16.72
N PHE A 44 -6.95 14.63 15.60
CA PHE A 44 -6.94 15.33 14.31
C PHE A 44 -7.62 14.50 13.20
N PRO A 45 -8.97 14.51 13.10
CA PRO A 45 -9.69 13.62 12.21
C PRO A 45 -9.36 13.78 10.72
N ASP A 46 -9.07 14.98 10.24
CA ASP A 46 -8.70 15.18 8.83
C ASP A 46 -7.37 14.50 8.49
N VAL A 47 -6.42 14.48 9.43
CA VAL A 47 -5.11 13.83 9.26
C VAL A 47 -5.31 12.32 9.21
N ALA A 48 -6.07 11.75 10.16
CA ALA A 48 -6.43 10.33 10.16
C ALA A 48 -7.16 9.91 8.87
N ILE A 49 -8.09 10.75 8.36
CA ILE A 49 -8.78 10.49 7.10
C ILE A 49 -7.79 10.48 5.94
N THR A 50 -6.92 11.49 5.83
CA THR A 50 -5.94 11.61 4.73
C THR A 50 -5.06 10.37 4.61
N TYR A 51 -4.47 9.91 5.71
CA TYR A 51 -3.56 8.76 5.69
C TYR A 51 -4.29 7.41 5.76
N GLY A 52 -5.50 7.38 6.33
CA GLY A 52 -6.40 6.25 6.22
C GLY A 52 -6.83 5.97 4.77
N ARG A 53 -7.04 7.01 3.95
CA ARG A 53 -7.27 6.86 2.49
C ARG A 53 -6.10 6.18 1.81
N LYS A 54 -4.87 6.62 2.11
CA LYS A 54 -3.64 6.03 1.56
C LYS A 54 -3.50 4.55 1.88
N LEU A 55 -3.67 4.17 3.15
CA LEU A 55 -3.70 2.76 3.56
C LEU A 55 -4.78 1.98 2.80
N CYS A 56 -5.99 2.52 2.69
CA CYS A 56 -7.09 1.83 2.03
C CYS A 56 -6.84 1.66 0.53
N GLU A 57 -6.57 2.75 -0.19
CA GLU A 57 -6.47 2.79 -1.65
C GLU A 57 -5.24 2.04 -2.17
N GLU A 58 -4.10 2.19 -1.49
CA GLU A 58 -2.82 1.67 -2.01
C GLU A 58 -2.50 0.27 -1.49
N LEU A 59 -3.08 -0.17 -0.37
CA LEU A 59 -2.77 -1.47 0.25
C LEU A 59 -4.01 -2.37 0.41
N LEU A 60 -5.09 -1.89 1.05
CA LEU A 60 -6.23 -2.75 1.41
C LEU A 60 -7.16 -3.08 0.24
N GLU A 61 -7.40 -2.12 -0.65
CA GLU A 61 -8.21 -2.32 -1.86
C GLU A 61 -7.55 -3.32 -2.82
N PRO A 62 -6.22 -3.24 -3.10
CA PRO A 62 -5.51 -4.28 -3.84
C PRO A 62 -5.64 -5.69 -3.24
N LEU A 63 -5.49 -5.80 -1.92
CA LEU A 63 -5.65 -7.07 -1.22
C LEU A 63 -7.08 -7.59 -1.35
N GLN A 64 -8.07 -6.73 -1.11
CA GLN A 64 -9.47 -7.12 -1.14
C GLN A 64 -9.95 -7.50 -2.54
N ALA A 65 -9.50 -6.79 -3.58
CA ALA A 65 -9.84 -7.12 -4.95
C ALA A 65 -9.21 -8.44 -5.41
N THR A 66 -8.06 -8.82 -4.85
CA THR A 66 -7.32 -10.03 -5.24
C THR A 66 -7.77 -11.26 -4.45
N PHE A 67 -7.95 -11.11 -3.12
CA PHE A 67 -8.20 -12.22 -2.20
C PHE A 67 -9.63 -12.25 -1.66
N GLY A 68 -10.48 -11.31 -2.07
CA GLY A 68 -11.83 -11.15 -1.55
C GLY A 68 -11.84 -10.43 -0.20
N ARG A 69 -12.94 -10.60 0.54
CA ARG A 69 -13.21 -9.86 1.78
C ARG A 69 -12.04 -9.91 2.76
N ILE A 70 -11.59 -8.75 3.24
CA ILE A 70 -10.65 -8.66 4.36
C ILE A 70 -11.38 -8.28 5.65
N HIS A 71 -10.84 -8.69 6.78
CA HIS A 71 -11.34 -8.32 8.10
C HIS A 71 -10.36 -7.37 8.77
N ILE A 72 -10.84 -6.20 9.20
CA ILE A 72 -10.08 -5.30 10.07
C ILE A 72 -10.23 -5.83 11.49
N ARG A 73 -9.12 -6.30 12.06
CA ARG A 73 -9.06 -6.75 13.45
C ARG A 73 -8.84 -5.57 14.39
N SER A 74 -7.91 -4.69 14.02
CA SER A 74 -7.66 -3.42 14.69
C SER A 74 -6.97 -2.47 13.73
N ALA A 75 -7.03 -1.17 14.01
CA ALA A 75 -6.46 -0.17 13.11
C ALA A 75 -6.13 1.12 13.86
N TYR A 76 -6.89 2.19 13.63
CA TYR A 76 -6.68 3.44 14.33
C TYR A 76 -6.84 3.24 15.85
N ARG A 77 -5.92 3.82 16.61
CA ARG A 77 -5.95 3.87 18.06
C ARG A 77 -5.62 5.28 18.52
N SER A 78 -6.47 5.87 19.36
CA SER A 78 -6.17 7.18 19.94
C SER A 78 -4.97 7.10 20.88
N PRO A 79 -4.24 8.22 21.08
CA PRO A 79 -3.14 8.26 22.04
C PRO A 79 -3.55 7.81 23.44
N GLU A 80 -4.78 8.13 23.87
CA GLU A 80 -5.35 7.69 25.16
C GLU A 80 -5.51 6.16 25.23
N VAL A 81 -6.16 5.56 24.22
CA VAL A 81 -6.38 4.11 24.17
C VAL A 81 -5.04 3.37 24.03
N ASN A 82 -4.10 3.91 23.27
CA ASN A 82 -2.78 3.32 23.08
C ASN A 82 -1.93 3.35 24.35
N ASP A 83 -1.90 4.49 25.05
CA ASP A 83 -1.18 4.65 26.31
C ASP A 83 -1.74 3.73 27.40
N PHE A 84 -3.07 3.65 27.53
CA PHE A 84 -3.72 2.69 28.44
C PHE A 84 -3.33 1.24 28.08
N GLY A 85 -3.38 0.91 26.78
CA GLY A 85 -2.95 -0.37 26.25
C GLY A 85 -1.51 -0.74 26.61
N ASN A 86 -0.60 0.24 26.51
CA ASN A 86 0.83 0.07 26.76
C ASN A 86 1.09 -0.15 28.25
N LYS A 87 0.55 0.71 29.11
CA LYS A 87 0.69 0.62 30.57
C LYS A 87 0.04 -0.64 31.14
N GLY A 88 -1.05 -1.11 30.53
CA GLY A 88 -1.76 -2.33 30.91
C GLY A 88 -1.19 -3.64 30.37
N GLY A 89 -0.11 -3.60 29.56
CA GLY A 89 0.50 -4.81 29.00
C GLY A 89 -0.31 -5.48 27.88
N PHE A 90 -1.22 -4.76 27.23
CA PHE A 90 -2.07 -5.28 26.15
C PHE A 90 -1.37 -5.26 24.77
N ASN A 91 -0.06 -5.54 24.74
CA ASN A 91 0.78 -5.57 23.54
C ASN A 91 0.75 -4.29 22.69
N CYS A 92 0.57 -3.14 23.33
CA CYS A 92 0.67 -1.84 22.68
C CYS A 92 2.06 -1.27 22.94
N ALA A 93 2.74 -0.75 21.92
CA ALA A 93 3.97 0.03 22.10
C ALA A 93 3.64 1.45 22.62
N ALA A 94 4.67 2.18 23.07
CA ALA A 94 4.54 3.58 23.45
C ALA A 94 3.96 4.44 22.30
N ASN A 95 3.35 5.58 22.64
CA ASN A 95 2.70 6.44 21.65
C ASN A 95 3.68 6.91 20.57
N GLU A 96 4.88 7.30 20.96
CA GLU A 96 5.94 7.78 20.07
C GLU A 96 6.34 6.73 19.04
N ALA A 97 6.30 5.45 19.41
CA ALA A 97 6.56 4.32 18.51
C ALA A 97 5.35 3.96 17.62
N ASN A 98 4.15 4.46 17.95
CA ASN A 98 2.91 4.19 17.23
C ASN A 98 2.40 5.39 16.40
N TYR A 99 2.98 6.57 16.56
CA TYR A 99 2.77 7.68 15.63
C TYR A 99 3.17 7.27 14.22
N ALA A 100 2.39 7.71 13.22
CA ALA A 100 2.46 7.25 11.83
C ALA A 100 2.28 5.72 11.63
N SER A 101 1.76 5.01 12.65
CA SER A 101 1.45 3.58 12.60
C SER A 101 0.01 3.33 13.05
N HIS A 102 -0.26 2.88 14.28
CA HIS A 102 -1.64 2.73 14.77
C HIS A 102 -2.27 4.05 15.23
N ILE A 103 -1.47 5.09 15.50
CA ILE A 103 -1.94 6.45 15.75
C ILE A 103 -1.75 7.24 14.45
N TRP A 104 -2.81 7.37 13.65
CA TRP A 104 -2.75 7.86 12.27
C TRP A 104 -2.67 9.39 12.15
N ASP A 105 -3.08 10.10 13.20
CA ASP A 105 -3.28 11.53 13.20
C ASP A 105 -2.08 12.32 13.75
N TYR A 106 -0.99 11.64 14.09
CA TYR A 106 0.26 12.24 14.55
C TYR A 106 1.42 11.84 13.62
N PRO A 107 2.34 12.77 13.30
CA PRO A 107 3.56 12.43 12.60
C PRO A 107 4.54 11.67 13.51
N ASP A 108 5.42 10.89 12.91
CA ASP A 108 6.57 10.30 13.57
C ASP A 108 7.61 11.36 13.98
N ALA A 109 8.71 10.91 14.58
CA ALA A 109 9.80 11.79 15.02
C ALA A 109 10.49 12.56 13.87
N ASN A 110 10.31 12.14 12.62
CA ASN A 110 10.86 12.79 11.43
C ASN A 110 9.84 13.72 10.75
N GLY A 111 8.67 13.93 11.34
CA GLY A 111 7.60 14.71 10.75
C GLY A 111 6.88 14.02 9.60
N LYS A 112 6.98 12.68 9.49
CA LYS A 112 6.35 11.87 8.44
C LYS A 112 5.11 11.17 8.97
N HIS A 113 4.19 10.87 8.06
CA HIS A 113 2.92 10.24 8.40
C HIS A 113 2.76 8.86 7.81
N GLY A 114 1.84 8.11 8.41
CA GLY A 114 1.50 6.75 8.00
C GLY A 114 0.27 6.23 8.73
N ALA A 115 -0.17 5.06 8.31
CA ALA A 115 -1.35 4.40 8.85
C ALA A 115 -1.18 2.88 8.77
N THR A 116 -1.50 2.20 9.87
CA THR A 116 -1.44 0.74 10.01
C THR A 116 -2.82 0.18 10.30
N ALA A 117 -3.15 -0.94 9.66
CA ALA A 117 -4.22 -1.83 10.08
C ALA A 117 -3.66 -3.23 10.38
N CYS A 118 -4.18 -3.85 11.43
CA CYS A 118 -4.08 -5.29 11.66
C CYS A 118 -5.26 -5.97 10.96
N ILE A 119 -4.97 -6.82 9.98
CA ILE A 119 -5.98 -7.45 9.15
C ILE A 119 -5.90 -8.97 9.19
N VAL A 120 -7.02 -9.60 8.85
CA VAL A 120 -7.11 -11.03 8.56
C VAL A 120 -7.67 -11.20 7.15
N VAL A 121 -7.03 -12.07 6.37
CA VAL A 121 -7.45 -12.40 5.02
C VAL A 121 -7.94 -13.86 5.02
N PRO A 122 -9.26 -14.13 4.95
CA PRO A 122 -9.80 -15.49 4.99
C PRO A 122 -9.21 -16.41 3.92
N TRP A 123 -8.90 -15.88 2.73
CA TRP A 123 -8.21 -16.63 1.69
C TRP A 123 -6.85 -17.16 2.16
N LEU A 124 -6.07 -16.35 2.90
CA LEU A 124 -4.79 -16.77 3.45
C LEU A 124 -4.95 -17.86 4.50
N ILE A 125 -6.00 -17.80 5.33
CA ILE A 125 -6.29 -18.86 6.30
C ILE A 125 -6.51 -20.19 5.56
N ALA A 126 -7.36 -20.19 4.53
CA ALA A 126 -7.61 -21.38 3.72
C ALA A 126 -6.37 -21.88 2.97
N HIS A 127 -5.47 -20.98 2.58
CA HIS A 127 -4.18 -21.32 1.98
C HIS A 127 -3.26 -22.04 2.99
N ILE A 128 -3.15 -21.51 4.21
CA ILE A 128 -2.36 -22.12 5.30
C ILE A 128 -2.91 -23.49 5.71
N GLU A 129 -4.24 -23.63 5.79
CA GLU A 129 -4.89 -24.92 6.09
C GLU A 129 -4.59 -26.01 5.05
N LYS A 130 -4.23 -25.61 3.82
CA LYS A 130 -3.83 -26.51 2.73
C LYS A 130 -2.31 -26.73 2.64
N GLY A 131 -1.56 -26.30 3.66
CA GLY A 131 -0.11 -26.46 3.72
C GLY A 131 0.68 -25.27 3.17
N GLY A 132 0.02 -24.16 2.84
CA GLY A 132 0.67 -22.89 2.51
C GLY A 132 1.27 -22.16 3.71
N SER A 133 1.92 -21.02 3.47
CA SER A 133 2.57 -20.23 4.52
C SER A 133 2.19 -18.76 4.45
N TRP A 134 2.27 -18.07 5.59
CA TRP A 134 2.15 -16.61 5.65
C TRP A 134 3.26 -15.91 4.85
N THR A 135 4.42 -16.56 4.69
CA THR A 135 5.53 -16.04 3.88
C THR A 135 5.14 -15.85 2.42
N ASP A 136 4.23 -16.67 1.90
CA ASP A 136 3.80 -16.63 0.51
C ASP A 136 3.01 -15.33 0.26
N MET A 137 2.13 -14.96 1.21
CA MET A 137 1.45 -13.66 1.21
C MET A 137 2.42 -12.50 1.42
N ALA A 138 3.40 -12.66 2.30
CA ALA A 138 4.40 -11.63 2.57
C ALA A 138 5.18 -11.28 1.29
N TRP A 139 5.62 -12.29 0.54
CA TRP A 139 6.30 -12.12 -0.74
C TRP A 139 5.39 -11.57 -1.84
N TRP A 140 4.14 -12.02 -1.90
CA TRP A 140 3.17 -11.45 -2.83
C TRP A 140 2.97 -9.95 -2.54
N ILE A 141 2.77 -9.55 -1.28
CA ILE A 141 2.65 -8.13 -0.92
C ILE A 141 3.94 -7.39 -1.26
N HIS A 142 5.09 -8.02 -1.04
CA HIS A 142 6.38 -7.39 -1.28
C HIS A 142 6.58 -6.99 -2.74
N ASP A 143 6.21 -7.88 -3.65
CA ASP A 143 6.40 -7.68 -5.09
C ASP A 143 5.35 -6.74 -5.71
N HIS A 144 4.16 -6.61 -5.10
CA HIS A 144 3.04 -5.92 -5.72
C HIS A 144 2.63 -4.60 -5.06
N LEU A 145 2.85 -4.43 -3.76
CA LEU A 145 2.26 -3.31 -2.99
C LEU A 145 3.32 -2.37 -2.41
N PRO A 146 3.04 -1.05 -2.35
CA PRO A 146 3.94 -0.03 -1.79
C PRO A 146 3.89 0.02 -0.26
N TYR A 147 3.93 -1.13 0.41
CA TYR A 147 3.90 -1.19 1.88
C TYR A 147 5.20 -0.62 2.48
N SER A 148 5.12 -0.12 3.71
CA SER A 148 6.27 0.30 4.52
C SER A 148 6.75 -0.82 5.44
N SER A 149 5.86 -1.39 6.24
CA SER A 149 6.19 -2.55 7.07
C SER A 149 5.06 -3.58 7.14
N LEU A 150 5.45 -4.85 7.34
CA LEU A 150 4.57 -5.97 7.61
C LEU A 150 4.99 -6.66 8.91
N GLN A 151 4.01 -7.03 9.74
CA GLN A 151 4.24 -7.85 10.92
C GLN A 151 3.22 -8.99 11.00
N PHE A 152 3.67 -10.25 10.85
CA PHE A 152 2.80 -11.42 10.89
C PHE A 152 2.68 -12.01 12.30
N PHE A 153 1.50 -12.54 12.64
CA PHE A 153 1.20 -13.12 13.95
C PHE A 153 0.71 -14.56 13.83
N SER A 154 0.87 -15.35 14.90
CA SER A 154 0.43 -16.75 14.95
C SER A 154 -1.09 -16.93 14.85
N THR A 155 -1.87 -15.86 14.99
CA THR A 155 -3.33 -15.86 14.82
C THR A 155 -3.78 -15.68 13.38
N ASN A 156 -2.88 -15.87 12.39
CA ASN A 156 -3.12 -15.60 10.96
C ASN A 156 -3.52 -14.15 10.62
N ALA A 157 -3.33 -13.23 11.56
CA ALA A 157 -3.46 -11.80 11.35
C ALA A 157 -2.08 -11.22 11.02
N PHE A 158 -2.07 -10.06 10.36
CA PHE A 158 -0.84 -9.30 10.19
C PHE A 158 -1.11 -7.81 10.16
N ASN A 159 -0.14 -7.03 10.64
CA ASN A 159 -0.12 -5.60 10.46
C ASN A 159 0.40 -5.27 9.06
N ILE A 160 -0.25 -4.33 8.40
CA ILE A 160 0.22 -3.71 7.16
C ILE A 160 0.20 -2.20 7.31
N ASN A 161 1.35 -1.57 7.08
CA ASN A 161 1.56 -0.14 7.25
C ASN A 161 1.83 0.53 5.90
N TRP A 162 1.14 1.64 5.66
CA TRP A 162 1.49 2.65 4.66
C TRP A 162 2.26 3.79 5.35
N HIS A 163 3.30 4.34 4.72
CA HIS A 163 4.09 5.44 5.27
C HIS A 163 4.65 6.34 4.16
N GLU A 164 4.79 7.64 4.42
CA GLU A 164 5.38 8.61 3.50
C GLU A 164 6.86 8.33 3.19
N ALA A 165 7.56 7.69 4.11
CA ALA A 165 8.94 7.21 3.95
C ALA A 165 8.99 5.71 4.27
N PRO A 166 8.69 4.82 3.30
CA PRO A 166 8.60 3.39 3.54
C PRO A 166 9.92 2.75 4.00
N VAL A 167 9.87 1.93 5.06
CA VAL A 167 11.05 1.19 5.55
C VAL A 167 11.29 -0.14 4.82
N ARG A 168 10.28 -0.62 4.09
CA ARG A 168 10.25 -1.88 3.32
C ARG A 168 10.72 -3.10 4.15
N ARG A 169 10.20 -3.27 5.36
CA ARG A 169 10.60 -4.38 6.25
C ARG A 169 9.47 -5.39 6.49
N ILE A 170 9.81 -6.68 6.47
CA ILE A 170 8.89 -7.76 6.87
C ILE A 170 9.44 -8.47 8.10
N TYR A 171 8.64 -8.50 9.16
CA TYR A 171 8.94 -9.24 10.39
C TYR A 171 7.79 -10.20 10.72
N SER A 172 8.09 -11.28 11.43
CA SER A 172 7.08 -12.22 11.90
C SER A 172 7.29 -12.64 13.34
N TYR A 173 6.19 -12.69 14.08
CA TYR A 173 6.06 -13.39 15.36
C TYR A 173 5.59 -14.83 15.19
N ALA A 174 5.05 -15.20 14.03
CA ALA A 174 4.72 -16.57 13.64
C ALA A 174 5.96 -17.30 13.12
N ALA A 175 5.99 -18.64 13.19
CA ALA A 175 7.07 -19.42 12.59
C ALA A 175 7.00 -19.36 11.04
N PRO A 176 8.12 -19.15 10.32
CA PRO A 176 9.46 -18.86 10.84
C PRO A 176 9.55 -17.44 11.44
N LYS A 177 9.98 -17.35 12.70
CA LYS A 177 10.00 -16.08 13.45
C LYS A 177 11.21 -15.25 13.08
N GLY A 178 11.06 -13.93 13.06
CA GLY A 178 12.16 -12.99 12.84
C GLY A 178 11.95 -12.11 11.61
N ILE A 179 13.04 -11.47 11.17
CA ILE A 179 13.06 -10.67 9.94
C ILE A 179 13.07 -11.63 8.75
N LEU A 180 12.08 -11.50 7.87
CA LEU A 180 12.03 -12.24 6.60
C LEU A 180 12.90 -11.55 5.54
N THR A 181 12.78 -10.21 5.46
CA THR A 181 13.55 -9.36 4.55
C THR A 181 13.52 -7.90 5.01
N GLU A 182 14.59 -7.17 4.71
CA GLU A 182 14.71 -5.72 4.88
C GLU A 182 15.79 -5.17 3.93
N PRO A 183 15.81 -3.85 3.66
CA PRO A 183 16.83 -3.24 2.82
C PRO A 183 18.25 -3.60 3.30
N GLY A 184 19.06 -4.11 2.38
CA GLY A 184 20.42 -4.60 2.65
C GLY A 184 20.55 -6.12 2.70
N MET A 185 19.44 -6.87 2.80
CA MET A 185 19.46 -8.34 2.65
C MET A 185 19.46 -8.75 1.17
N GLU A 186 20.13 -9.86 0.85
CA GLU A 186 20.25 -10.38 -0.52
C GLU A 186 18.87 -10.73 -1.12
N ASN A 187 17.97 -11.28 -0.30
CA ASN A 187 16.61 -11.63 -0.69
C ASN A 187 15.63 -10.44 -0.62
N HIS A 188 16.11 -9.19 -0.62
CA HIS A 188 15.24 -8.01 -0.59
C HIS A 188 14.90 -7.47 -1.98
N VAL A 189 15.73 -7.78 -2.98
CA VAL A 189 15.61 -7.25 -4.33
C VAL A 189 15.13 -8.33 -5.29
N GLY A 190 14.48 -7.91 -6.37
CA GLY A 190 13.98 -8.81 -7.40
C GLY A 190 12.56 -9.30 -7.14
N LEU A 191 12.12 -10.23 -7.99
CA LEU A 191 10.81 -10.86 -7.90
C LEU A 191 10.92 -12.20 -7.18
N HIS A 192 9.92 -12.49 -6.36
CA HIS A 192 9.78 -13.66 -5.50
C HIS A 192 8.60 -14.54 -5.97
N ALA A 193 8.24 -14.46 -7.25
CA ALA A 193 7.09 -15.18 -7.83
C ALA A 193 7.12 -16.69 -7.58
N ASP A 194 8.32 -17.27 -7.44
CA ASP A 194 8.48 -18.68 -7.08
C ASP A 194 7.94 -19.03 -5.69
N CYS A 195 7.88 -18.06 -4.78
CA CYS A 195 7.36 -18.23 -3.42
C CYS A 195 5.83 -18.20 -3.34
N TYR A 196 5.12 -17.78 -4.39
CA TYR A 196 3.66 -17.62 -4.39
C TYR A 196 2.99 -18.10 -5.68
N LYS A 197 3.53 -19.14 -6.35
CA LYS A 197 3.05 -19.63 -7.67
C LYS A 197 1.54 -19.87 -7.80
N ALA A 198 0.88 -20.25 -6.70
CA ALA A 198 -0.57 -20.53 -6.69
C ALA A 198 -1.43 -19.30 -6.38
N PHE A 199 -0.83 -18.12 -6.20
CA PHE A 199 -1.57 -16.90 -5.88
C PHE A 199 -2.22 -16.31 -7.13
N PRO A 200 -3.40 -15.70 -7.00
CA PRO A 200 -3.99 -14.94 -8.09
C PRO A 200 -3.08 -13.78 -8.52
N SER A 201 -3.18 -13.41 -9.80
CA SER A 201 -2.59 -12.16 -10.26
C SER A 201 -3.26 -10.96 -9.58
N LEU A 202 -2.51 -9.88 -9.38
CA LEU A 202 -3.05 -8.62 -8.88
C LEU A 202 -4.25 -8.18 -9.72
N SER A 203 -5.41 -8.03 -9.07
CA SER A 203 -6.64 -7.65 -9.76
C SER A 203 -6.54 -6.23 -10.33
N ALA A 204 -6.77 -6.08 -11.63
CA ALA A 204 -6.71 -4.80 -12.35
C ALA A 204 -7.88 -3.85 -11.99
N ASP A 205 -8.91 -4.36 -11.30
CA ASP A 205 -10.13 -3.62 -10.95
C ASP A 205 -9.97 -2.68 -9.74
N VAL A 206 -8.74 -2.58 -9.21
CA VAL A 206 -8.39 -1.62 -8.17
C VAL A 206 -8.08 -0.31 -8.85
N GLY A 207 -9.11 0.52 -8.97
CA GLY A 207 -9.06 1.78 -9.68
C GLY A 207 -7.89 2.67 -9.27
N VAL A 208 -6.82 2.63 -10.06
CA VAL A 208 -6.10 3.85 -10.43
C VAL A 208 -7.06 4.65 -11.29
N ARG A 209 -8.04 5.32 -10.67
CA ARG A 209 -8.74 6.40 -11.34
C ARG A 209 -7.73 7.52 -11.49
N GLY A 210 -7.15 7.62 -12.69
CA GLY A 210 -6.76 8.92 -13.18
C GLY A 210 -7.97 9.86 -12.99
N ASN A 211 -7.74 10.97 -12.28
CA ASN A 211 -8.72 12.03 -12.14
C ASN A 211 -9.15 12.51 -13.53
N SER A 212 -10.30 12.05 -14.00
CA SER A 212 -11.05 12.71 -15.05
C SER A 212 -12.11 13.57 -14.38
N SER A 213 -11.93 14.88 -14.56
CA SER A 213 -12.95 15.93 -14.52
C SER A 213 -13.73 16.10 -13.22
N ASP A 214 -13.22 16.95 -12.32
CA ASP A 214 -14.05 18.02 -11.80
C ASP A 214 -13.25 19.32 -11.62
N LYS A 215 -13.94 20.41 -11.94
CA LYS A 215 -13.40 21.73 -12.31
C LYS A 215 -12.76 22.45 -11.14
N TYR A 216 -11.46 22.76 -11.22
CA TYR A 216 -10.88 23.98 -10.67
C TYR A 216 -9.77 24.47 -11.61
N VAL A 217 -10.01 25.63 -12.22
CA VAL A 217 -8.99 26.40 -12.93
C VAL A 217 -8.02 26.91 -11.88
N MET A 218 -6.77 26.46 -11.90
CA MET A 218 -5.67 27.12 -11.21
C MET A 218 -4.50 27.23 -12.18
N HIS A 219 -4.01 28.46 -12.28
CA HIS A 219 -2.99 28.91 -13.21
C HIS A 219 -1.67 28.15 -13.07
N SER A 220 -0.95 28.13 -14.19
CA SER A 220 0.42 27.67 -14.36
C SER A 220 1.38 28.26 -13.31
N GLU A 221 1.93 27.42 -12.43
CA GLU A 221 3.22 27.69 -11.81
C GLU A 221 4.06 26.42 -11.78
N LYS A 222 5.29 26.57 -12.28
CA LYS A 222 6.32 25.53 -12.32
C LYS A 222 6.75 25.23 -10.89
N PHE A 223 6.64 23.98 -10.45
CA PHE A 223 7.29 23.51 -9.24
C PHE A 223 8.43 22.56 -9.60
N THR A 224 9.64 23.01 -9.30
CA THR A 224 10.87 22.20 -9.27
C THR A 224 11.25 21.99 -7.81
N ALA A 225 11.25 20.73 -7.37
CA ALA A 225 11.98 20.31 -6.16
C ALA A 225 12.37 18.83 -6.31
N THR A 226 13.68 18.58 -6.12
CA THR A 226 14.36 17.27 -6.05
C THR A 226 14.26 16.35 -7.28
N GLY A 227 15.01 16.69 -8.33
CA GLY A 227 16.05 15.84 -8.93
C GLY A 227 15.75 14.44 -9.48
N VAL A 228 14.53 13.92 -9.39
CA VAL A 228 14.12 12.66 -10.02
C VAL A 228 12.85 12.95 -10.81
N VAL A 229 13.02 13.15 -12.12
CA VAL A 229 11.89 13.18 -13.03
C VAL A 229 11.44 11.72 -13.22
N PHE A 230 10.34 11.34 -12.58
CA PHE A 230 9.64 10.10 -12.91
C PHE A 230 9.07 10.23 -14.32
N HIS A 231 9.86 9.84 -15.31
CA HIS A 231 9.36 9.68 -16.67
C HIS A 231 8.49 8.43 -16.65
N THR A 232 7.20 8.58 -16.96
CA THR A 232 6.42 7.42 -17.42
C THR A 232 7.24 6.78 -18.54
N PRO A 233 7.68 5.52 -18.42
CA PRO A 233 8.53 4.91 -19.43
C PRO A 233 7.84 5.07 -20.79
N MET A 234 8.50 5.75 -21.73
CA MET A 234 7.94 6.07 -23.04
C MET A 234 7.36 4.81 -23.72
N CYS A 235 7.99 3.66 -23.45
CA CYS A 235 7.54 2.30 -23.81
C CYS A 235 6.10 1.95 -23.42
N LEU A 236 5.47 2.57 -22.41
CA LEU A 236 4.05 2.35 -22.06
C LEU A 236 3.08 2.93 -23.08
N THR A 237 3.53 3.94 -23.82
CA THR A 237 2.75 4.63 -24.85
C THR A 237 3.23 4.29 -26.26
N CYS A 238 4.18 3.36 -26.40
CA CYS A 238 4.78 3.03 -27.68
C CYS A 238 3.86 2.11 -28.51
N LYS A 239 3.64 2.44 -29.79
CA LYS A 239 2.79 1.66 -30.70
C LYS A 239 3.33 0.24 -30.98
N TRP A 240 4.64 0.03 -30.80
CA TRP A 240 5.32 -1.24 -31.03
C TRP A 240 5.21 -2.24 -29.87
N ARG A 241 4.49 -1.88 -28.81
CA ARG A 241 4.27 -2.72 -27.65
C ARG A 241 2.87 -3.30 -27.68
N ASN A 242 2.76 -4.62 -27.81
CA ASN A 242 1.46 -5.29 -27.76
C ASN A 242 0.89 -5.27 -26.34
N LYS A 243 -0.31 -4.70 -26.18
CA LYS A 243 -0.99 -4.52 -24.90
C LYS A 243 -1.68 -5.81 -24.42
N VAL A 244 -2.16 -6.67 -25.33
CA VAL A 244 -2.91 -7.92 -25.02
C VAL A 244 -2.83 -8.91 -26.20
N PRO A 245 -2.85 -10.24 -25.95
CA PRO A 245 -2.63 -10.92 -24.67
C PRO A 245 -1.14 -11.23 -24.44
N ALA A 246 -0.78 -11.42 -23.17
CA ALA A 246 0.60 -11.66 -22.72
C ALA A 246 1.30 -12.81 -23.47
N PRO A 247 2.65 -12.80 -23.57
CA PRO A 247 3.59 -11.87 -22.93
C PRO A 247 3.62 -10.48 -23.56
N ARG A 248 3.96 -9.45 -22.76
CA ARG A 248 4.10 -8.05 -23.20
C ARG A 248 5.27 -7.94 -24.18
N HIS A 249 5.02 -8.27 -25.44
CA HIS A 249 6.03 -8.32 -26.49
C HIS A 249 6.26 -6.92 -27.05
N CYS A 250 7.52 -6.54 -27.19
CA CYS A 250 7.95 -5.33 -27.90
C CYS A 250 8.58 -5.77 -29.22
N LEU A 251 8.09 -5.25 -30.35
CA LEU A 251 8.64 -5.61 -31.67
C LEU A 251 10.07 -5.08 -31.86
N ALA A 252 10.39 -3.95 -31.21
CA ALA A 252 11.75 -3.41 -31.21
C ALA A 252 12.72 -4.31 -30.43
N PHE A 253 12.26 -4.91 -29.33
CA PHE A 253 13.07 -5.77 -28.47
C PHE A 253 12.33 -7.07 -28.09
N PRO A 254 12.29 -8.06 -29.00
CA PRO A 254 11.58 -9.33 -28.79
C PRO A 254 12.02 -10.09 -27.54
N GLU A 255 13.31 -10.00 -27.21
CA GLU A 255 13.97 -10.69 -26.09
C GLU A 255 13.97 -9.87 -24.79
N GLY A 256 13.43 -8.66 -24.79
CA GLY A 256 13.35 -7.78 -23.62
C GLY A 256 13.94 -6.39 -23.86
N ILE A 257 13.23 -5.36 -23.37
CA ILE A 257 13.64 -3.96 -23.54
C ILE A 257 14.86 -3.67 -22.63
N PRO A 258 15.97 -3.09 -23.16
CA PRO A 258 17.13 -2.71 -22.38
C PRO A 258 16.79 -1.82 -21.17
N THR A 259 17.40 -2.09 -20.00
CA THR A 259 17.17 -1.33 -18.76
C THR A 259 17.40 0.16 -18.95
N ALA A 260 18.46 0.55 -19.68
CA ALA A 260 18.77 1.96 -19.95
C ALA A 260 17.60 2.72 -20.61
N ILE A 261 16.81 2.05 -21.46
CA ILE A 261 15.60 2.63 -22.07
C ILE A 261 14.45 2.68 -21.05
N LEU A 262 14.28 1.62 -20.23
CA LEU A 262 13.22 1.54 -19.24
C LEU A 262 13.35 2.57 -18.11
N VAL A 263 14.59 2.90 -17.71
CA VAL A 263 14.88 3.89 -16.66
C VAL A 263 15.10 5.31 -17.21
N GLY A 264 15.03 5.49 -18.53
CA GLY A 264 15.16 6.80 -19.18
C GLY A 264 16.60 7.32 -19.32
N GLU A 265 17.60 6.47 -19.16
CA GLU A 265 19.02 6.78 -19.42
C GLU A 265 19.33 6.84 -20.93
N ALA A 266 18.54 6.12 -21.75
CA ALA A 266 18.65 6.11 -23.20
C ALA A 266 17.36 6.64 -23.86
N ASP A 267 17.54 7.60 -24.77
CA ASP A 267 16.47 8.18 -25.58
C ASP A 267 16.19 7.30 -26.81
N HIS A 268 15.12 6.49 -26.72
CA HIS A 268 14.73 5.60 -27.81
C HIS A 268 13.92 6.30 -28.93
N THR A 269 13.90 7.64 -28.98
CA THR A 269 13.52 8.35 -30.22
C THR A 269 14.64 8.30 -31.29
N LYS A 270 15.82 7.80 -30.92
CA LYS A 270 16.99 7.61 -31.76
C LYS A 270 17.29 6.12 -31.93
N PRO A 271 18.04 5.73 -32.99
CA PRO A 271 18.47 4.36 -33.17
C PRO A 271 19.22 3.83 -31.94
N TYR A 272 18.88 2.62 -31.51
CA TYR A 272 19.50 1.94 -30.38
C TYR A 272 19.93 0.52 -30.78
N GLU A 273 21.05 0.04 -30.26
CA GLU A 273 21.57 -1.28 -30.62
C GLU A 273 20.57 -2.39 -30.27
N GLY A 274 20.20 -3.19 -31.28
CA GLY A 274 19.24 -4.29 -31.12
C GLY A 274 17.76 -3.89 -31.19
N ASP A 275 17.42 -2.66 -31.58
CA ASP A 275 16.04 -2.17 -31.67
C ASP A 275 15.26 -2.60 -32.93
N ASN A 276 15.83 -3.49 -33.74
CA ASN A 276 15.30 -3.94 -35.03
C ASN A 276 14.92 -2.79 -36.01
N GLY A 277 15.52 -1.60 -35.85
CA GLY A 277 15.20 -0.42 -36.63
C GLY A 277 13.89 0.26 -36.23
N LEU A 278 13.28 -0.12 -35.10
CA LEU A 278 11.99 0.40 -34.62
C LEU A 278 12.22 1.32 -33.42
N GLN A 279 12.26 2.63 -33.66
CA GLN A 279 12.35 3.64 -32.60
C GLN A 279 10.98 3.92 -31.96
N TYR A 280 10.99 4.58 -30.80
CA TYR A 280 9.80 5.02 -30.11
C TYR A 280 8.88 5.82 -31.05
N GLU A 281 7.65 5.35 -31.16
CA GLU A 281 6.56 6.07 -31.77
C GLU A 281 5.35 6.00 -30.85
N LYS A 282 4.75 7.17 -30.57
CA LYS A 282 3.57 7.27 -29.72
C LYS A 282 2.38 6.59 -30.40
N GLY A 283 1.78 5.61 -29.71
CA GLY A 283 0.55 4.95 -30.13
C GLY A 283 -0.67 5.85 -29.98
N ASP A 284 -1.68 5.57 -30.79
CA ASP A 284 -2.97 6.26 -30.72
C ASP A 284 -3.64 5.96 -29.37
N PRO A 285 -4.09 6.98 -28.60
CA PRO A 285 -4.83 6.76 -27.36
C PRO A 285 -6.17 6.02 -27.54
N ASP A 286 -6.71 5.96 -28.77
CA ASP A 286 -8.02 5.37 -29.06
C ASP A 286 -7.98 3.89 -29.52
N TYR A 287 -6.81 3.23 -29.48
CA TYR A 287 -6.63 1.80 -29.81
C TYR A 287 -5.82 0.98 -28.78
#